data_AF-A0A437S4Y1-F1
#
_entry.id   AF-A0A437S4Y1-F1
#
_cell.length_a   1.000
_cell.length_b   1.000
_cell.length_c   1.000
_cell.angle_alpha   90.00
_cell.angle_beta   90.00
_cell.angle_gamma   90.00
#
_symmetry.space_group_name_H-M   'P 1'
#
loop_
_entity.id
_entity.type
_entity.pdbx_description
1 polymer ?
#
loop_
_entity_poly.entity_id
_entity_poly.type
_entity_poly.pdbx_seq_one_letter_code
_entity_poly.pdbx_strand_id
1 'polypeptide(L)'
;MLKKLLLVPVLILSLLPVSAFAESTTDIPEKEYVLHNGEIKSIVKEEDEKTISEILFKYNEDDKENEIRLSISDKTLILNGENSEKAKAEDIVEGAEITVAYPSKTPVGMSFPPVLSPKLIIIQGETPIFLKVSSFNDSLVSSDNLLKLNLSEDVKILDENLTAKTAEDIKGNTLAVLYGVSTRSIPAQTTPNLVVILDNNVEQTEDKEPMEVNREKIVIGGEEMTLKNSLLSDDLFPLREISESMEFKITWKDSDKSIEIEKDDLKVTILNNEYESEVNFENPKRVQGVTYVPQEFFSELLKVNVTLENGVYQFKN
;
A
#
# COMPACT_ATOMS: atom_id res chain seq x y z
N MET A 1 31.57 -87.84 12.10
CA MET A 1 32.02 -86.61 12.78
C MET A 1 32.74 -85.73 11.75
N LEU A 2 32.17 -84.59 11.35
CA LEU A 2 32.89 -83.31 11.26
C LEU A 2 31.87 -82.20 10.93
N LYS A 3 31.98 -81.12 11.69
CA LYS A 3 31.14 -79.91 11.66
C LYS A 3 31.61 -78.95 10.55
N LYS A 4 30.61 -78.28 9.96
CA LYS A 4 30.54 -76.86 9.55
C LYS A 4 31.78 -76.20 8.92
N LEU A 5 31.57 -75.62 7.74
CA LEU A 5 31.89 -74.20 7.52
C LEU A 5 30.86 -73.61 6.53
N LEU A 6 30.01 -72.73 7.06
CA LEU A 6 29.02 -71.96 6.32
C LEU A 6 29.74 -70.71 5.80
N LEU A 7 29.95 -70.60 4.49
CA LEU A 7 30.51 -69.41 3.84
C LEU A 7 29.34 -68.51 3.44
N VAL A 8 29.20 -67.37 4.13
CA VAL A 8 28.22 -66.32 3.79
C VAL A 8 28.79 -65.49 2.64
N PRO A 9 28.08 -65.32 1.50
CA PRO A 9 28.50 -64.40 0.46
C PRO A 9 28.18 -62.95 0.89
N VAL A 10 29.21 -62.12 0.97
CA VAL A 10 29.08 -60.67 1.12
C VAL A 10 28.63 -60.09 -0.21
N LEU A 11 27.37 -59.67 -0.29
CA LEU A 11 26.82 -58.95 -1.42
C LEU A 11 27.28 -57.49 -1.34
N ILE A 12 28.24 -57.10 -2.20
CA ILE A 12 28.66 -55.71 -2.35
C ILE A 12 27.57 -55.00 -3.16
N LEU A 13 26.71 -54.26 -2.46
CA LEU A 13 25.69 -53.41 -3.07
C LEU A 13 26.37 -52.15 -3.60
N SER A 14 26.71 -52.13 -4.89
CA SER A 14 27.17 -50.91 -5.56
C SER A 14 26.00 -49.93 -5.66
N LEU A 15 26.04 -48.88 -4.84
CA LEU A 15 25.15 -47.72 -4.95
C LEU A 15 25.41 -47.04 -6.31
N LEU A 16 24.51 -47.26 -7.28
CA LEU A 16 24.44 -46.41 -8.46
C LEU A 16 23.97 -45.02 -8.00
N PRO A 17 24.57 -43.93 -8.51
CA PRO A 17 24.05 -42.59 -8.24
C PRO A 17 22.65 -42.51 -8.83
N VAL A 18 21.64 -42.38 -7.96
CA VAL A 18 20.30 -41.96 -8.37
C VAL A 18 20.47 -40.52 -8.83
N SER A 19 20.48 -40.29 -10.14
CA SER A 19 20.21 -38.96 -10.68
C SER A 19 18.79 -38.61 -10.28
N ALA A 20 18.66 -37.89 -9.17
CA ALA A 20 17.45 -37.17 -8.85
C ALA A 20 17.25 -36.16 -9.99
N PHE A 21 16.28 -36.45 -10.86
CA PHE A 21 15.70 -35.40 -11.69
C PHE A 21 15.04 -34.43 -10.71
N ALA A 22 15.68 -33.28 -10.50
CA ALA A 22 15.01 -32.15 -9.88
C ALA A 22 13.86 -31.77 -10.80
N GLU A 23 12.64 -32.04 -10.34
CA GLU A 23 11.43 -31.49 -10.90
C GLU A 23 11.57 -29.96 -10.80
N SER A 24 11.83 -29.30 -11.92
CA SER A 24 11.84 -27.85 -11.97
C SER A 24 10.40 -27.41 -11.73
N THR A 25 10.08 -27.06 -10.49
CA THR A 25 8.93 -26.21 -10.20
C THR A 25 9.18 -24.93 -10.97
N THR A 26 8.49 -24.76 -12.09
CA THR A 26 8.33 -23.44 -12.67
C THR A 26 7.65 -22.60 -11.60
N ASP A 27 8.42 -21.74 -10.93
CA ASP A 27 7.89 -20.70 -10.06
C ASP A 27 6.92 -19.87 -10.90
N ILE A 28 5.63 -20.16 -10.77
CA ILE A 28 4.59 -19.26 -11.27
C ILE A 28 4.71 -18.05 -10.34
N PRO A 29 5.07 -16.86 -10.84
CA PRO A 29 5.19 -15.70 -9.98
C PRO A 29 3.88 -15.51 -9.23
N GLU A 30 3.97 -15.44 -7.89
CA GLU A 30 2.82 -15.21 -7.04
C GLU A 30 2.12 -13.93 -7.52
N LYS A 31 0.80 -13.97 -7.70
CA LYS A 31 0.05 -12.78 -8.11
C LYS A 31 0.16 -11.75 -6.98
N GLU A 32 0.79 -10.62 -7.25
CA GLU A 32 0.94 -9.54 -6.29
C GLU A 32 -0.40 -8.84 -5.99
N TYR A 33 -1.30 -8.83 -6.97
CA TYR A 33 -2.63 -8.24 -6.86
C TYR A 33 -3.71 -9.22 -7.31
N VAL A 34 -4.85 -9.15 -6.63
CA VAL A 34 -6.10 -9.82 -7.00
C VAL A 34 -7.03 -8.78 -7.64
N LEU A 35 -7.66 -9.16 -8.74
CA LEU A 35 -8.59 -8.32 -9.48
C LEU A 35 -9.92 -9.05 -9.64
N HIS A 36 -11.00 -8.35 -9.37
CA HIS A 36 -12.37 -8.83 -9.61
C HIS A 36 -13.17 -7.79 -10.38
N ASN A 37 -13.96 -8.26 -11.34
CA ASN A 37 -14.94 -7.45 -12.06
C ASN A 37 -16.34 -7.87 -11.62
N GLY A 38 -17.22 -6.91 -11.40
CA GLY A 38 -18.59 -7.21 -11.03
C GLY A 38 -19.40 -5.98 -10.66
N GLU A 39 -20.50 -6.22 -9.97
CA GLU A 39 -21.57 -5.24 -9.79
C GLU A 39 -21.72 -4.83 -8.32
N ILE A 40 -22.02 -3.57 -8.09
CA ILE A 40 -22.36 -3.04 -6.77
C ILE A 40 -23.81 -3.40 -6.42
N LYS A 41 -24.00 -4.09 -5.29
CA LYS A 41 -25.33 -4.49 -4.80
C LYS A 41 -25.96 -3.52 -3.81
N SER A 42 -25.15 -2.94 -2.93
CA SER A 42 -25.63 -1.92 -2.00
C SER A 42 -24.49 -1.04 -1.52
N ILE A 43 -24.81 0.18 -1.13
CA ILE A 43 -23.85 1.16 -0.62
C ILE A 43 -24.25 1.59 0.80
N VAL A 44 -23.29 1.56 1.72
CA VAL A 44 -23.43 2.13 3.06
C VAL A 44 -22.70 3.47 3.10
N LYS A 45 -23.41 4.50 3.52
CA LYS A 45 -22.92 5.87 3.64
C LYS A 45 -22.82 6.27 5.10
N GLU A 46 -21.87 7.15 5.40
CA GLU A 46 -21.76 7.84 6.68
C GLU A 46 -22.92 8.83 6.88
N GLU A 47 -23.01 9.45 8.06
CA GLU A 47 -24.06 10.43 8.40
C GLU A 47 -24.09 11.65 7.47
N ASP A 48 -22.98 11.98 6.80
CA ASP A 48 -22.89 13.09 5.84
C ASP A 48 -23.51 12.79 4.46
N GLU A 49 -23.99 11.55 4.25
CA GLU A 49 -24.55 10.99 3.00
C GLU A 49 -23.64 11.03 1.76
N LYS A 50 -22.43 11.56 1.90
CA LYS A 50 -21.44 11.75 0.83
C LYS A 50 -20.32 10.74 0.91
N THR A 51 -19.87 10.47 2.12
CA THR A 51 -18.82 9.51 2.39
C THR A 51 -19.43 8.11 2.33
N ILE A 52 -18.94 7.30 1.40
CA ILE A 52 -19.22 5.87 1.35
C ILE A 52 -18.23 5.18 2.26
N SER A 53 -18.72 4.42 3.23
CA SER A 53 -17.89 3.65 4.15
C SER A 53 -17.78 2.18 3.74
N GLU A 54 -18.84 1.61 3.17
CA GLU A 54 -18.87 0.21 2.76
C GLU A 54 -19.64 0.00 1.44
N ILE A 55 -19.16 -0.90 0.59
CA ILE A 55 -19.84 -1.35 -0.63
C ILE A 55 -20.01 -2.86 -0.58
N LEU A 56 -21.23 -3.37 -0.76
CA LEU A 56 -21.45 -4.79 -1.04
C LEU A 56 -21.22 -5.04 -2.53
N PHE A 57 -20.14 -5.73 -2.86
CA PHE A 57 -19.69 -6.00 -4.21
C PHE A 57 -19.87 -7.47 -4.55
N LYS A 58 -20.51 -7.74 -5.69
CA LYS A 58 -20.74 -9.09 -6.20
C LYS A 58 -19.91 -9.33 -7.46
N TYR A 59 -19.17 -10.42 -7.49
CA TYR A 59 -18.38 -10.82 -8.66
C TYR A 59 -18.50 -12.32 -8.90
N ASN A 60 -18.12 -12.74 -10.11
CA ASN A 60 -18.10 -14.15 -10.49
C ASN A 60 -16.66 -14.66 -10.59
N GLU A 61 -16.40 -15.81 -10.00
CA GLU A 61 -15.13 -16.54 -10.13
C GLU A 61 -15.44 -18.04 -10.25
N ASP A 62 -14.86 -18.69 -11.27
CA ASP A 62 -15.10 -20.12 -11.58
C ASP A 62 -16.60 -20.52 -11.62
N ASP A 63 -17.40 -19.72 -12.31
CA ASP A 63 -18.87 -19.86 -12.42
C ASP A 63 -19.63 -19.83 -11.08
N LYS A 64 -19.00 -19.35 -10.01
CA LYS A 64 -19.63 -19.12 -8.72
C LYS A 64 -19.79 -17.63 -8.45
N GLU A 65 -20.96 -17.29 -7.94
CA GLU A 65 -21.23 -15.96 -7.43
C GLU A 65 -20.57 -15.80 -6.06
N ASN A 66 -19.80 -14.75 -5.90
CA ASN A 66 -19.14 -14.38 -4.66
C ASN A 66 -19.53 -12.95 -4.28
N GLU A 67 -19.52 -12.67 -2.99
CA GLU A 67 -19.76 -11.35 -2.44
C GLU A 67 -18.62 -10.97 -1.51
N ILE A 68 -18.20 -9.71 -1.55
CA ILE A 68 -17.23 -9.10 -0.64
C ILE A 68 -17.81 -7.74 -0.20
N ARG A 69 -17.59 -7.39 1.07
CA ARG A 69 -17.80 -6.02 1.54
C ARG A 69 -16.49 -5.24 1.43
N LEU A 70 -16.50 -4.16 0.66
CA LEU A 70 -15.36 -3.29 0.46
C LEU A 70 -15.44 -2.14 1.44
N SER A 71 -14.48 -2.06 2.37
CA SER A 71 -14.35 -0.91 3.27
C SER A 71 -13.60 0.20 2.54
N ILE A 72 -14.28 1.30 2.26
CA ILE A 72 -13.75 2.41 1.47
C ILE A 72 -13.16 3.45 2.42
N SER A 73 -11.94 3.89 2.13
CA SER A 73 -11.30 4.99 2.86
C SER A 73 -10.64 5.98 1.88
N ASP A 74 -10.08 7.04 2.43
CA ASP A 74 -9.21 8.01 1.75
C ASP A 74 -8.02 7.37 0.98
N LYS A 75 -7.55 6.21 1.44
CA LYS A 75 -6.47 5.41 0.82
C LYS A 75 -6.94 4.60 -0.39
N THR A 76 -8.25 4.47 -0.62
CA THR A 76 -8.78 3.80 -1.81
C THR A 76 -8.72 4.76 -3.00
N LEU A 77 -7.90 4.45 -3.99
CA LEU A 77 -7.89 5.20 -5.25
C LEU A 77 -9.13 4.81 -6.08
N ILE A 78 -9.91 5.81 -6.49
CA ILE A 78 -11.11 5.61 -7.33
C ILE A 78 -10.90 6.33 -8.65
N LEU A 79 -11.03 5.61 -9.75
CA LEU A 79 -10.87 6.14 -11.11
C LEU A 79 -12.14 5.90 -11.93
N ASN A 80 -12.47 6.84 -12.80
CA ASN A 80 -13.50 6.67 -13.81
C ASN A 80 -12.91 6.01 -15.07
N GLY A 81 -13.49 4.89 -15.50
CA GLY A 81 -12.99 4.11 -16.62
C GLY A 81 -13.22 4.73 -18.00
N GLU A 82 -14.16 5.67 -18.15
CA GLU A 82 -14.45 6.33 -19.44
C GLU A 82 -13.41 7.39 -19.78
N ASN A 83 -13.02 8.20 -18.79
CA ASN A 83 -12.11 9.32 -18.98
C ASN A 83 -10.71 9.09 -18.37
N SER A 84 -10.52 8.02 -17.60
CA SER A 84 -9.28 7.72 -16.89
C SER A 84 -8.84 8.83 -15.93
N GLU A 85 -9.79 9.48 -15.27
CA GLU A 85 -9.55 10.52 -14.26
C GLU A 85 -9.98 10.07 -12.86
N LYS A 86 -9.53 10.80 -11.83
CA LYS A 86 -9.95 10.54 -10.45
C LYS A 86 -11.46 10.76 -10.31
N ALA A 87 -12.16 9.75 -9.79
CA ALA A 87 -13.55 9.87 -9.40
C ALA A 87 -13.67 10.10 -7.89
N LYS A 88 -14.81 10.61 -7.46
CA LYS A 88 -15.16 10.71 -6.04
C LYS A 88 -15.90 9.45 -5.61
N ALA A 89 -15.87 9.14 -4.31
CA ALA A 89 -16.68 8.06 -3.77
C ALA A 89 -18.18 8.27 -4.08
N GLU A 90 -18.65 9.51 -4.05
CA GLU A 90 -20.04 9.88 -4.41
C GLU A 90 -20.46 9.48 -5.84
N ASP A 91 -19.51 9.30 -6.76
CA ASP A 91 -19.78 8.90 -8.15
C ASP A 91 -20.12 7.41 -8.26
N ILE A 92 -19.89 6.64 -7.18
CA ILE A 92 -20.23 5.24 -7.08
C ILE A 92 -21.72 5.10 -6.78
N VAL A 93 -22.43 4.36 -7.63
CA VAL A 93 -23.88 4.14 -7.52
C VAL A 93 -24.22 2.65 -7.50
N GLU A 94 -25.34 2.30 -6.87
CA GLU A 94 -25.84 0.93 -6.86
C GLU A 94 -26.15 0.45 -8.29
N GLY A 95 -25.82 -0.82 -8.57
CA GLY A 95 -25.96 -1.42 -9.89
C GLY A 95 -24.84 -1.07 -10.89
N ALA A 96 -23.89 -0.21 -10.53
CA ALA A 96 -22.74 0.07 -11.39
C ALA A 96 -21.77 -1.12 -11.44
N GLU A 97 -21.21 -1.36 -12.61
CA GLU A 97 -20.11 -2.29 -12.83
C GLU A 97 -18.79 -1.62 -12.41
N ILE A 98 -17.98 -2.35 -11.65
CA ILE A 98 -16.68 -1.89 -11.19
C ILE A 98 -15.61 -2.98 -11.35
N THR A 99 -14.37 -2.55 -11.49
CA THR A 99 -13.20 -3.41 -11.29
C THR A 99 -12.55 -3.04 -9.97
N VAL A 100 -12.36 -4.04 -9.11
CA VAL A 100 -11.71 -3.89 -7.81
C VAL A 100 -10.35 -4.55 -7.87
N ALA A 101 -9.31 -3.85 -7.41
CA ALA A 101 -7.98 -4.42 -7.24
C ALA A 101 -7.44 -4.20 -5.83
N TYR A 102 -6.83 -5.24 -5.28
CA TYR A 102 -6.18 -5.20 -3.97
C TYR A 102 -4.97 -6.14 -3.95
N PRO A 103 -3.95 -5.84 -3.13
CA PRO A 103 -2.82 -6.74 -2.90
C PRO A 103 -3.27 -8.14 -2.48
N SER A 104 -2.60 -9.19 -2.96
CA SER A 104 -2.96 -10.57 -2.61
C SER A 104 -2.82 -10.90 -1.13
N LYS A 105 -1.98 -10.15 -0.40
CA LYS A 105 -1.75 -10.27 1.03
C LYS A 105 -2.61 -9.31 1.88
N THR A 106 -3.59 -8.63 1.28
CA THR A 106 -4.50 -7.74 2.03
C THR A 106 -5.23 -8.51 3.15
N PRO A 107 -5.18 -8.04 4.40
CA PRO A 107 -5.94 -8.66 5.49
C PRO A 107 -7.43 -8.68 5.19
N VAL A 108 -8.05 -9.86 5.38
CA VAL A 108 -9.49 -10.05 5.16
C VAL A 108 -10.18 -10.31 6.50
N GLY A 109 -11.22 -9.54 6.80
CA GLY A 109 -12.05 -9.71 7.98
C GLY A 109 -12.85 -11.00 7.94
N MET A 110 -12.86 -11.74 9.06
CA MET A 110 -13.51 -13.06 9.21
C MET A 110 -15.05 -13.00 9.33
N SER A 111 -15.73 -12.13 8.56
CA SER A 111 -17.19 -12.09 8.46
C SER A 111 -17.70 -12.77 7.19
N PHE A 112 -19.03 -12.93 7.08
CA PHE A 112 -19.66 -13.38 5.83
C PHE A 112 -20.77 -12.38 5.40
N PRO A 113 -20.66 -11.73 4.22
CA PRO A 113 -19.50 -11.74 3.32
C PRO A 113 -18.19 -11.27 3.98
N PRO A 114 -17.01 -11.66 3.48
CA PRO A 114 -15.72 -11.15 3.95
C PRO A 114 -15.61 -9.64 3.75
N VAL A 115 -14.83 -8.98 4.60
CA VAL A 115 -14.56 -7.53 4.49
C VAL A 115 -13.09 -7.32 4.13
N LEU A 116 -12.82 -6.44 3.18
CA LEU A 116 -11.44 -6.00 2.88
C LEU A 116 -11.40 -4.54 2.43
N SER A 117 -10.23 -3.93 2.52
CA SER A 117 -9.98 -2.59 2.01
C SER A 117 -9.33 -2.67 0.62
N PRO A 118 -10.00 -2.21 -0.45
CA PRO A 118 -9.42 -2.22 -1.77
C PRO A 118 -8.38 -1.11 -1.95
N LYS A 119 -7.36 -1.39 -2.77
CA LYS A 119 -6.35 -0.38 -3.14
C LYS A 119 -6.85 0.50 -4.29
N LEU A 120 -7.56 -0.10 -5.25
CA LEU A 120 -8.04 0.58 -6.45
C LEU A 120 -9.46 0.12 -6.81
N ILE A 121 -10.30 1.08 -7.19
CA ILE A 121 -11.62 0.85 -7.78
C ILE A 121 -11.69 1.60 -9.12
N ILE A 122 -12.09 0.90 -10.17
CA ILE A 122 -12.41 1.49 -11.47
C ILE A 122 -13.91 1.43 -11.67
N ILE A 123 -14.56 2.59 -11.81
CA ILE A 123 -15.97 2.66 -12.19
C ILE A 123 -16.05 2.44 -13.69
N GLN A 124 -16.71 1.36 -14.13
CA GLN A 124 -16.83 1.04 -15.55
C GLN A 124 -17.84 1.95 -16.24
N GLY A 125 -17.52 2.32 -17.47
CA GLY A 125 -18.40 3.11 -18.33
C GLY A 125 -19.22 2.27 -19.30
N GLU A 126 -19.86 2.95 -20.26
CA GLU A 126 -20.56 2.28 -21.36
C GLU A 126 -19.61 1.39 -22.19
N THR A 127 -18.39 1.88 -22.42
CA THR A 127 -17.32 1.11 -23.05
C THR A 127 -16.40 0.56 -21.95
N PRO A 128 -16.35 -0.77 -21.74
CA PRO A 128 -15.51 -1.35 -20.71
C PRO A 128 -14.04 -1.05 -20.93
N ILE A 129 -13.35 -0.67 -19.86
CA ILE A 129 -11.89 -0.51 -19.84
C ILE A 129 -11.26 -1.67 -19.09
N PHE A 130 -10.10 -2.13 -19.58
CA PHE A 130 -9.35 -3.19 -18.92
C PHE A 130 -8.36 -2.60 -17.93
N LEU A 131 -8.21 -3.28 -16.79
CA LEU A 131 -7.17 -3.05 -15.81
C LEU A 131 -6.17 -4.20 -15.86
N LYS A 132 -4.88 -3.86 -15.98
CA LYS A 132 -3.78 -4.79 -15.75
C LYS A 132 -2.93 -4.27 -14.59
N VAL A 133 -2.78 -5.07 -13.54
CA VAL A 133 -1.81 -4.80 -12.48
C VAL A 133 -0.65 -5.78 -12.60
N SER A 134 0.56 -5.28 -12.84
CA SER A 134 1.76 -6.09 -13.06
C SER A 134 3.02 -5.23 -13.02
N SER A 135 4.17 -5.86 -12.76
CA SER A 135 5.47 -5.26 -13.06
C SER A 135 5.79 -5.42 -14.56
N PHE A 136 6.54 -4.47 -15.10
CA PHE A 136 6.93 -4.45 -16.51
C PHE A 136 8.45 -4.38 -16.63
N ASN A 137 9.01 -5.17 -17.54
CA ASN A 137 10.45 -5.17 -17.81
C ASN A 137 10.89 -3.92 -18.61
N ASP A 138 12.19 -3.79 -18.88
CA ASP A 138 12.75 -2.66 -19.65
C ASP A 138 12.17 -2.51 -21.07
N SER A 139 11.57 -3.58 -21.63
CA SER A 139 10.87 -3.56 -22.92
C SER A 139 9.35 -3.32 -22.78
N LEU A 140 8.91 -2.93 -21.59
CA LEU A 140 7.51 -2.68 -21.21
C LEU A 140 6.60 -3.88 -21.45
N VAL A 141 7.12 -5.08 -21.21
CA VAL A 141 6.35 -6.33 -21.23
C VAL A 141 6.01 -6.72 -19.80
N SER A 142 4.75 -7.05 -19.55
CA SER A 142 4.25 -7.48 -18.24
C SER A 142 4.94 -8.76 -17.79
N SER A 143 4.99 -8.99 -16.46
CA SER A 143 5.70 -10.13 -15.86
C SER A 143 5.18 -11.50 -16.34
N ASP A 144 3.91 -11.59 -16.73
CA ASP A 144 3.30 -12.79 -17.31
C ASP A 144 3.46 -12.93 -18.84
N ASN A 145 4.18 -11.99 -19.48
CA ASN A 145 4.40 -11.93 -20.92
C ASN A 145 3.11 -11.84 -21.77
N LEU A 146 2.01 -11.35 -21.20
CA LEU A 146 0.72 -11.25 -21.89
C LEU A 146 0.41 -9.86 -22.45
N LEU A 147 0.98 -8.80 -21.88
CA LEU A 147 0.74 -7.42 -22.32
C LEU A 147 2.04 -6.66 -22.52
N LYS A 148 2.14 -5.92 -23.61
CA LYS A 148 3.22 -4.98 -23.89
C LYS A 148 2.66 -3.57 -24.09
N LEU A 149 3.26 -2.59 -23.41
CA LEU A 149 2.84 -1.20 -23.51
C LEU A 149 3.64 -0.47 -24.58
N ASN A 150 2.94 0.39 -25.33
CA ASN A 150 3.53 1.39 -26.19
C ASN A 150 3.25 2.76 -25.58
N LEU A 151 4.26 3.37 -24.96
CA LEU A 151 4.12 4.71 -24.37
C LEU A 151 4.33 5.77 -25.44
N SER A 152 3.35 6.64 -25.61
CA SER A 152 3.46 7.89 -26.37
C SER A 152 3.51 9.08 -25.42
N GLU A 153 3.86 10.27 -25.92
CA GLU A 153 3.91 11.50 -25.12
C GLU A 153 2.58 11.87 -24.46
N ASP A 154 1.46 11.42 -25.04
CA ASP A 154 0.11 11.66 -24.52
C ASP A 154 -0.30 10.73 -23.37
N VAL A 155 0.48 9.69 -23.07
CA VAL A 155 0.15 8.76 -21.98
C VAL A 155 0.41 9.43 -20.64
N LYS A 156 -0.64 9.58 -19.83
CA LYS A 156 -0.52 10.06 -18.46
C LYS A 156 0.09 8.95 -17.59
N ILE A 157 1.17 9.27 -16.89
CA ILE A 157 1.80 8.42 -15.88
C ILE A 157 1.71 9.16 -14.55
N LEU A 158 1.07 8.53 -13.56
CA LEU A 158 0.83 9.09 -12.23
C LEU A 158 1.37 8.16 -11.15
N ASP A 159 1.61 8.66 -9.94
CA ASP A 159 1.67 7.84 -8.73
C ASP A 159 0.29 7.69 -8.07
N GLU A 160 0.23 6.95 -6.96
CA GLU A 160 -1.01 6.75 -6.19
C GLU A 160 -1.59 8.06 -5.60
N ASN A 161 -0.75 9.07 -5.42
CA ASN A 161 -1.14 10.42 -4.99
C ASN A 161 -1.57 11.30 -6.18
N LEU A 162 -1.64 10.73 -7.38
CA LEU A 162 -1.99 11.41 -8.64
C LEU A 162 -1.01 12.51 -9.05
N THR A 163 0.24 12.40 -8.60
CA THR A 163 1.33 13.26 -9.03
C THR A 163 1.88 12.76 -10.35
N ALA A 164 2.10 13.66 -11.31
CA ALA A 164 2.67 13.31 -12.61
C ALA A 164 4.08 12.72 -12.47
N LYS A 165 4.34 11.66 -13.24
CA LYS A 165 5.60 10.94 -13.33
C LYS A 165 6.05 10.79 -14.78
N THR A 166 7.24 10.27 -14.96
CA THR A 166 7.89 10.06 -16.25
C THR A 166 7.93 8.58 -16.62
N ALA A 167 8.26 8.28 -17.87
CA ALA A 167 8.41 6.90 -18.33
C ALA A 167 9.60 6.19 -17.67
N GLU A 168 10.55 6.94 -17.12
CA GLU A 168 11.67 6.42 -16.36
C GLU A 168 11.23 5.88 -14.98
N ASP A 169 10.20 6.48 -14.38
CA ASP A 169 9.71 6.16 -13.04
C ASP A 169 8.94 4.82 -12.97
N ILE A 170 8.53 4.26 -14.11
CA ILE A 170 7.78 2.99 -14.14
C ILE A 170 8.68 1.78 -13.85
N LYS A 171 10.00 1.94 -13.94
CA LYS A 171 10.96 0.83 -13.82
C LYS A 171 11.02 0.31 -12.39
N GLY A 172 10.88 -1.01 -12.24
CA GLY A 172 10.99 -1.67 -10.94
C GLY A 172 9.77 -1.49 -10.03
N ASN A 173 8.70 -0.85 -10.53
CA ASN A 173 7.46 -0.66 -9.79
C ASN A 173 6.34 -1.54 -10.37
N THR A 174 5.33 -1.81 -9.55
CA THR A 174 4.09 -2.44 -10.02
C THR A 174 3.15 -1.37 -10.54
N LEU A 175 2.60 -1.60 -11.73
CA LEU A 175 1.80 -0.62 -12.43
C LEU A 175 0.36 -1.09 -12.50
N ALA A 176 -0.59 -0.22 -12.18
CA ALA A 176 -1.97 -0.31 -12.62
C ALA A 176 -2.11 0.37 -13.98
N VAL A 177 -2.37 -0.41 -15.02
CA VAL A 177 -2.48 0.04 -16.39
C VAL A 177 -3.94 -0.05 -16.83
N LEU A 178 -4.55 1.10 -17.11
CA LEU A 178 -5.87 1.18 -17.72
C LEU A 178 -5.71 1.28 -19.23
N TYR A 179 -6.38 0.40 -19.97
CA TYR A 179 -6.31 0.38 -21.42
C TYR A 179 -7.61 -0.13 -22.05
N GLY A 180 -7.94 0.40 -23.22
CA GLY A 180 -9.04 -0.09 -24.05
C GLY A 180 -8.59 -1.20 -25.01
N VAL A 181 -8.53 -0.88 -26.30
CA VAL A 181 -8.23 -1.86 -27.35
C VAL A 181 -6.75 -2.29 -27.36
N SER A 182 -6.52 -3.53 -27.77
CA SER A 182 -5.18 -4.10 -27.94
C SER A 182 -5.09 -4.99 -29.19
N THR A 183 -3.86 -5.32 -29.60
CA THR A 183 -3.62 -6.27 -30.70
C THR A 183 -3.94 -7.71 -30.28
N ARG A 184 -4.10 -8.61 -31.27
CA ARG A 184 -4.31 -10.05 -31.03
C ARG A 184 -3.00 -10.86 -30.99
N SER A 185 -1.86 -10.22 -30.74
CA SER A 185 -0.55 -10.89 -30.62
C SER A 185 -0.34 -11.44 -29.21
N ILE A 186 0.73 -12.22 -29.01
CA ILE A 186 1.21 -12.64 -27.70
C ILE A 186 2.68 -12.17 -27.59
N PRO A 187 3.00 -11.20 -26.70
CA PRO A 187 2.08 -10.40 -25.90
C PRO A 187 1.13 -9.54 -26.77
N ALA A 188 -0.06 -9.25 -26.24
CA ALA A 188 -0.93 -8.22 -26.81
C ALA A 188 -0.25 -6.85 -26.64
N GLN A 189 -0.44 -5.95 -27.59
CA GLN A 189 0.16 -4.61 -27.56
C GLN A 189 -0.93 -3.55 -27.44
N THR A 190 -0.73 -2.56 -26.58
CA THR A 190 -1.67 -1.45 -26.39
C THR A 190 -0.95 -0.13 -26.12
N THR A 191 -1.60 0.99 -26.44
CA THR A 191 -1.24 2.31 -25.91
C THR A 191 -2.17 2.56 -24.72
N PRO A 192 -1.67 2.60 -23.49
CA PRO A 192 -2.53 2.71 -22.32
C PRO A 192 -3.20 4.08 -22.25
N ASN A 193 -4.40 4.12 -21.67
CA ASN A 193 -5.11 5.36 -21.38
C ASN A 193 -4.51 6.07 -20.16
N LEU A 194 -4.10 5.28 -19.16
CA LEU A 194 -3.47 5.77 -17.93
C LEU A 194 -2.56 4.68 -17.37
N VAL A 195 -1.41 5.11 -16.85
CA VAL A 195 -0.52 4.29 -16.03
C VAL A 195 -0.45 4.90 -14.64
N VAL A 196 -0.77 4.12 -13.61
CA VAL A 196 -0.58 4.48 -12.22
C VAL A 196 0.50 3.59 -11.63
N ILE A 197 1.57 4.20 -11.13
CA ILE A 197 2.59 3.54 -10.33
C ILE A 197 1.96 3.27 -8.97
N LEU A 198 1.76 1.99 -8.64
CA LEU A 198 1.29 1.59 -7.33
C LEU A 198 2.52 1.48 -6.43
N ASP A 199 2.47 2.14 -5.28
CA ASP A 199 3.46 1.87 -4.26
C ASP A 199 3.24 0.43 -3.79
N ASN A 200 4.27 -0.39 -3.93
CA ASN A 200 4.31 -1.76 -3.39
C ASN A 200 4.41 -1.76 -1.86
N ASN A 201 3.74 -0.81 -1.19
CA ASN A 201 3.39 -0.91 0.23
C ASN A 201 2.22 -1.89 0.41
N VAL A 202 2.31 -3.04 -0.26
CA VAL A 202 1.97 -4.27 0.42
C VAL A 202 3.08 -4.43 1.44
N GLU A 203 2.78 -4.81 2.68
CA GLU A 203 3.77 -5.33 3.61
C GLU A 203 4.36 -6.64 3.03
N GLN A 204 5.14 -6.54 1.95
CA GLN A 204 5.92 -7.57 1.31
C GLN A 204 7.34 -7.42 1.83
N THR A 205 7.55 -8.14 2.92
CA THR A 205 8.81 -8.76 3.27
C THR A 205 9.35 -9.59 2.09
N GLU A 206 10.14 -9.01 1.18
CA GLU A 206 11.16 -9.73 0.40
C GLU A 206 12.39 -8.81 0.17
N ASP A 207 13.46 -9.10 0.92
CA ASP A 207 14.88 -8.86 0.64
C ASP A 207 15.38 -7.47 0.19
N LYS A 208 14.76 -6.40 0.69
CA LYS A 208 15.57 -5.37 1.36
C LYS A 208 15.36 -5.64 2.85
N GLU A 209 16.42 -5.70 3.66
CA GLU A 209 16.23 -5.66 5.11
C GLU A 209 15.19 -4.57 5.38
N PRO A 210 14.11 -4.86 6.16
CA PRO A 210 13.15 -3.83 6.51
C PRO A 210 14.00 -2.65 6.94
N MET A 211 13.84 -1.51 6.26
CA MET A 211 14.67 -0.35 6.58
C MET A 211 14.30 -0.02 8.01
N GLU A 212 15.10 -0.53 8.95
CA GLU A 212 14.74 -0.62 10.35
C GLU A 212 14.60 0.81 10.79
N VAL A 213 13.36 1.23 10.99
CA VAL A 213 13.08 2.58 11.44
C VAL A 213 13.78 2.70 12.78
N ASN A 214 14.80 3.56 12.81
CA ASN A 214 15.55 3.80 14.00
C ASN A 214 14.65 4.57 14.97
N ARG A 215 13.99 3.83 15.86
CA ARG A 215 13.04 4.41 16.80
C ARG A 215 13.71 5.23 17.90
N GLU A 216 15.04 5.20 17.97
CA GLU A 216 15.84 5.92 18.98
C GLU A 216 16.56 7.13 18.39
N LYS A 217 16.58 7.29 17.06
CA LYS A 217 17.33 8.37 16.41
C LYS A 217 16.51 9.08 15.35
N ILE A 218 16.71 10.38 15.29
CA ILE A 218 16.20 11.26 14.23
C ILE A 218 17.32 12.20 13.78
N VAL A 219 17.10 12.93 12.71
CA VAL A 219 17.95 14.03 12.28
C VAL A 219 17.14 15.31 12.33
N ILE A 220 17.67 16.35 12.97
CA ILE A 220 17.06 17.68 13.02
C ILE A 220 18.05 18.67 12.42
N GLY A 221 17.64 19.40 11.38
CA GLY A 221 18.49 20.42 10.76
C GLY A 221 19.80 19.88 10.16
N GLY A 222 19.86 18.58 9.86
CA GLY A 222 21.06 17.89 9.35
C GLY A 222 21.96 17.26 10.41
N GLU A 223 21.64 17.39 11.70
CA GLU A 223 22.38 16.76 12.80
C GLU A 223 21.62 15.58 13.40
N GLU A 224 22.30 14.45 13.62
CA GLU A 224 21.72 13.28 14.30
C GLU A 224 21.47 13.57 15.78
N MET A 225 20.30 13.14 16.26
CA MET A 225 19.86 13.25 17.64
C MET A 225 19.34 11.90 18.13
N THR A 226 19.74 11.49 19.34
CA THR A 226 19.17 10.35 20.04
C THR A 226 17.99 10.80 20.91
N LEU A 227 16.84 10.18 20.72
CA LEU A 227 15.63 10.40 21.50
C LEU A 227 15.75 9.77 22.89
N LYS A 228 15.33 10.49 23.93
CA LYS A 228 15.15 9.94 25.28
C LYS A 228 13.94 9.02 25.35
N ASN A 229 12.91 9.30 24.56
CA ASN A 229 11.73 8.44 24.41
C ASN A 229 11.68 7.94 22.97
N SER A 230 11.78 6.63 22.78
CA SER A 230 11.71 6.06 21.44
C SER A 230 10.35 6.35 20.78
N LEU A 231 10.29 6.28 19.46
CA LEU A 231 9.01 6.25 18.75
C LEU A 231 8.10 5.17 19.33
N LEU A 232 6.80 5.48 19.46
CA LEU A 232 5.82 4.54 20.00
C LEU A 232 5.45 3.47 18.97
N SER A 233 5.39 3.88 17.71
CA SER A 233 5.28 3.08 16.49
C SER A 233 6.00 3.86 15.38
N ASP A 234 6.12 3.29 14.18
CA ASP A 234 6.90 3.92 13.10
C ASP A 234 6.38 5.34 12.79
N ASP A 235 5.08 5.59 12.97
CA ASP A 235 4.48 6.90 12.67
C ASP A 235 4.13 7.75 13.91
N LEU A 236 4.47 7.34 15.15
CA LEU A 236 4.10 8.06 16.38
C LEU A 236 5.32 8.55 17.16
N PHE A 237 5.44 9.87 17.22
CA PHE A 237 6.66 10.57 17.64
C PHE A 237 6.50 11.29 18.99
N PRO A 238 7.53 11.30 19.84
CA PRO A 238 7.51 12.03 21.10
C PRO A 238 7.47 13.55 20.87
N LEU A 239 6.27 14.14 20.95
CA LEU A 239 6.01 15.54 20.63
C LEU A 239 7.01 16.49 21.29
N ARG A 240 7.16 16.39 22.62
CA ARG A 240 7.91 17.37 23.40
C ARG A 240 9.37 17.47 22.96
N GLU A 241 10.01 16.33 22.84
CA GLU A 241 11.45 16.25 22.61
C GLU A 241 11.84 16.75 21.22
N ILE A 242 11.08 16.35 20.20
CA ILE A 242 11.33 16.77 18.83
C ILE A 242 11.02 18.26 18.66
N SER A 243 9.84 18.70 19.12
CA SER A 243 9.44 20.10 18.98
C SER A 243 10.36 21.05 19.74
N GLU A 244 10.76 20.75 21.00
CA GLU A 244 11.71 21.60 21.75
C GLU A 244 13.08 21.68 21.05
N SER A 245 13.52 20.58 20.42
CA SER A 245 14.77 20.53 19.64
C SER A 245 14.69 21.33 18.33
N MET A 246 13.47 21.52 17.81
CA MET A 246 13.17 22.40 16.69
C MET A 246 12.79 23.82 17.15
N GLU A 247 13.15 24.19 18.38
CA GLU A 247 12.98 25.52 18.98
C GLU A 247 11.51 25.90 19.25
N PHE A 248 10.58 24.95 19.21
CA PHE A 248 9.21 25.20 19.69
C PHE A 248 9.18 25.23 21.22
N LYS A 249 8.45 26.19 21.77
CA LYS A 249 8.16 26.25 23.20
C LYS A 249 6.92 25.42 23.52
N ILE A 250 7.06 24.45 24.41
CA ILE A 250 5.95 23.57 24.85
C ILE A 250 5.55 23.86 26.29
N THR A 251 4.28 24.23 26.49
CA THR A 251 3.71 24.55 27.80
C THR A 251 2.59 23.56 28.15
N TRP A 252 2.74 22.82 29.25
CA TRP A 252 1.65 22.01 29.82
C TRP A 252 0.79 22.87 30.74
N LYS A 253 -0.53 22.83 30.54
CA LYS A 253 -1.51 23.48 31.42
C LYS A 253 -2.29 22.42 32.18
N ASP A 254 -2.02 22.31 33.47
CA ASP A 254 -2.66 21.31 34.32
C ASP A 254 -4.16 21.58 34.53
N SER A 255 -4.56 22.86 34.51
CA SER A 255 -5.94 23.30 34.77
C SER A 255 -6.97 22.74 33.77
N ASP A 256 -6.59 22.60 32.51
CA ASP A 256 -7.44 22.11 31.42
C ASP A 256 -6.84 20.90 30.69
N LYS A 257 -5.72 20.36 31.19
CA LYS A 257 -5.00 19.24 30.61
C LYS A 257 -4.60 19.49 29.14
N SER A 258 -4.24 20.74 28.80
CA SER A 258 -3.82 21.11 27.45
C SER A 258 -2.31 21.23 27.30
N ILE A 259 -1.84 21.07 26.06
CA ILE A 259 -0.46 21.35 25.63
C ILE A 259 -0.53 22.50 24.63
N GLU A 260 0.17 23.61 24.93
CA GLU A 260 0.40 24.67 23.96
C GLU A 260 1.79 24.54 23.36
N ILE A 261 1.88 24.65 22.04
CA ILE A 261 3.13 24.63 21.26
C ILE A 261 3.23 25.96 20.51
N GLU A 262 4.34 26.69 20.69
CA GLU A 262 4.53 28.04 20.14
C GLU A 262 5.92 28.16 19.47
N LYS A 263 5.98 28.74 18.28
CA LYS A 263 7.23 29.20 17.63
C LYS A 263 6.92 30.37 16.71
N ASP A 264 7.63 31.49 16.87
CA ASP A 264 7.35 32.74 16.16
C ASP A 264 5.86 33.13 16.26
N ASP A 265 5.15 33.25 15.13
CA ASP A 265 3.71 33.56 15.08
C ASP A 265 2.82 32.29 15.11
N LEU A 266 3.41 31.09 15.05
CA LEU A 266 2.69 29.84 15.07
C LEU A 266 2.31 29.42 16.49
N LYS A 267 1.03 29.12 16.70
CA LYS A 267 0.51 28.59 17.95
C LYS A 267 -0.46 27.44 17.70
N VAL A 268 -0.17 26.28 18.29
CA VAL A 268 -0.99 25.06 18.21
C VAL A 268 -1.35 24.61 19.61
N THR A 269 -2.60 24.19 19.81
CA THR A 269 -3.09 23.68 21.11
C THR A 269 -3.59 22.26 20.96
N ILE A 270 -3.15 21.37 21.84
CA ILE A 270 -3.75 20.04 22.05
C ILE A 270 -4.57 20.09 23.33
N LEU A 271 -5.87 19.82 23.24
CA LEU A 271 -6.79 19.76 24.37
C LEU A 271 -7.45 18.38 24.39
N ASN A 272 -7.41 17.68 25.52
CA ASN A 272 -7.99 16.33 25.66
C ASN A 272 -7.53 15.29 24.62
N ASN A 273 -6.27 15.37 24.18
CA ASN A 273 -5.74 14.56 23.07
C ASN A 273 -6.47 14.80 21.73
N GLU A 274 -6.90 16.03 21.49
CA GLU A 274 -7.44 16.47 20.20
C GLU A 274 -6.81 17.82 19.85
N TYR A 275 -6.77 18.15 18.56
CA TYR A 275 -6.31 19.41 18.02
C TYR A 275 -7.20 19.83 16.86
N GLU A 276 -7.18 21.12 16.53
CA GLU A 276 -7.89 21.65 15.36
C GLU A 276 -6.98 21.55 14.13
N SER A 277 -7.47 20.91 13.07
CA SER A 277 -6.75 20.71 11.81
C SER A 277 -7.73 20.74 10.63
N GLU A 278 -7.29 21.24 9.49
CA GLU A 278 -8.04 21.16 8.23
C GLU A 278 -8.01 19.74 7.63
N VAL A 279 -7.02 18.94 8.03
CA VAL A 279 -6.81 17.55 7.59
C VAL A 279 -7.03 16.61 8.77
N ASN A 280 -7.79 15.54 8.55
CA ASN A 280 -8.04 14.53 9.58
C ASN A 280 -6.92 13.48 9.59
N PHE A 281 -6.22 13.35 10.71
CA PHE A 281 -5.17 12.35 10.93
C PHE A 281 -5.16 11.93 12.42
N GLU A 282 -4.44 10.86 12.76
CA GLU A 282 -4.55 10.17 14.05
C GLU A 282 -4.37 11.09 15.27
N ASN A 283 -5.29 11.01 16.25
CA ASN A 283 -5.20 11.80 17.47
C ASN A 283 -3.97 11.44 18.34
N PRO A 284 -3.44 12.37 19.16
CA PRO A 284 -2.30 12.12 20.02
C PRO A 284 -2.54 11.00 21.03
N LYS A 285 -1.51 10.18 21.29
CA LYS A 285 -1.52 9.13 22.31
C LYS A 285 -0.66 9.50 23.49
N ARG A 286 -1.14 9.23 24.70
CA ARG A 286 -0.36 9.45 25.92
C ARG A 286 0.03 8.12 26.56
N VAL A 287 1.33 7.84 26.62
CA VAL A 287 1.88 6.62 27.21
C VAL A 287 2.95 7.02 28.23
N GLN A 288 2.79 6.55 29.47
CA GLN A 288 3.73 6.81 30.58
C GLN A 288 4.10 8.30 30.79
N GLY A 289 3.16 9.21 30.53
CA GLY A 289 3.37 10.66 30.69
C GLY A 289 4.01 11.35 29.48
N VAL A 290 4.37 10.60 28.43
CA VAL A 290 4.85 11.14 27.15
C VAL A 290 3.66 11.25 26.19
N THR A 291 3.58 12.37 25.47
CA THR A 291 2.57 12.58 24.42
C THR A 291 3.22 12.29 23.08
N TYR A 292 2.62 11.37 22.34
CA TYR A 292 3.01 10.96 21.01
C TYR A 292 2.00 11.51 20.00
N VAL A 293 2.50 12.04 18.89
CA VAL A 293 1.69 12.60 17.81
C VAL A 293 2.10 11.97 16.48
N PRO A 294 1.22 11.91 15.49
CA PRO A 294 1.58 11.38 14.19
C PRO A 294 2.53 12.32 13.44
N GLN A 295 3.21 11.81 12.40
CA GLN A 295 4.08 12.62 11.54
C GLN A 295 3.37 13.87 11.01
N GLU A 296 2.12 13.70 10.59
CA GLU A 296 1.26 14.74 10.02
C GLU A 296 1.05 15.91 10.98
N PHE A 297 1.14 15.68 12.29
CA PHE A 297 1.09 16.77 13.27
C PHE A 297 2.24 17.77 13.05
N PHE A 298 3.44 17.27 12.75
CA PHE A 298 4.60 18.12 12.47
C PHE A 298 4.47 18.82 11.12
N SER A 299 4.08 18.11 10.07
CA SER A 299 3.97 18.69 8.73
C SER A 299 2.80 19.65 8.59
N GLU A 300 1.63 19.27 9.08
CA GLU A 300 0.40 20.03 8.87
C GLU A 300 0.23 21.16 9.89
N LEU A 301 0.54 20.92 11.16
CA LEU A 301 0.29 21.92 12.21
C LEU A 301 1.53 22.70 12.60
N LEU A 302 2.69 22.02 12.68
CA LEU A 302 3.95 22.70 13.01
C LEU A 302 4.70 23.23 11.78
N LYS A 303 4.21 22.94 10.57
CA LYS A 303 4.82 23.35 9.29
C LYS A 303 6.29 22.91 9.16
N VAL A 304 6.60 21.72 9.70
CA VAL A 304 7.91 21.08 9.65
C VAL A 304 7.92 20.01 8.58
N ASN A 305 8.90 20.05 7.67
CA ASN A 305 9.08 18.98 6.69
C ASN A 305 9.64 17.73 7.38
N VAL A 306 8.93 16.60 7.23
CA VAL A 306 9.36 15.31 7.77
C VAL A 306 9.52 14.30 6.63
N THR A 307 10.68 13.68 6.52
CA THR A 307 10.99 12.66 5.51
C THR A 307 11.75 11.49 6.13
N LEU A 308 11.53 10.27 5.66
CA LEU A 308 12.29 9.10 6.10
C LEU A 308 13.46 8.83 5.13
N GLU A 309 14.70 8.91 5.61
CA GLU A 309 15.91 8.63 4.82
C GLU A 309 16.75 7.56 5.53
N ASN A 310 17.05 6.43 4.86
CA ASN A 310 17.88 5.34 5.42
C ASN A 310 17.45 4.85 6.81
N GLY A 311 16.14 4.81 7.09
CA GLY A 311 15.58 4.34 8.36
C GLY A 311 15.58 5.40 9.46
N VAL A 312 16.03 6.64 9.19
CA VAL A 312 16.08 7.71 10.17
C VAL A 312 15.21 8.88 9.70
N TYR A 313 14.23 9.26 10.52
CA TYR A 313 13.37 10.41 10.22
C TYR A 313 14.17 11.71 10.26
N GLN A 314 13.98 12.53 9.23
CA GLN A 314 14.61 13.82 9.02
C GLN A 314 13.56 14.90 9.27
N PHE A 315 13.84 15.83 10.16
CA PHE A 315 13.02 16.99 10.47
C PHE A 315 13.74 18.24 10.00
N LYS A 316 13.12 18.97 9.06
CA LYS A 316 13.66 20.17 8.43
C LYS A 316 12.65 21.31 8.55
N ASN A 317 13.12 22.51 8.89
CA ASN A 317 12.30 23.73 8.85
C ASN A 317 12.02 24.16 7.41
#